data_AF-A0A382MZ39-F1
#
_entry.id   AF-A0A382MZ39-F1
#
_cell.length_a   1.000
_cell.length_b   1.000
_cell.length_c   1.000
_cell.angle_alpha   90.00
_cell.angle_beta   90.00
_cell.angle_gamma   90.00
#
_symmetry.space_group_name_H-M   'P 1'
#
loop_
_entity.id
_entity.type
_entity.pdbx_description
1 polymer ?
#
loop_
_entity_poly.entity_id
_entity_poly.type
_entity_poly.pdbx_seq_one_letter_code
_entity_poly.pdbx_strand_id
1 'polypeptide(L)'
;IDFTNPDPETGAPQLIPYTPTSEDGIATTEQCFSLAIEDAQRSVHRYGVYNQNGSRLDLGQGGFPMSAEVTDGDGETVNIHAYADYWGVWFSETHASLVKLVGDEPATVFTKEHFGGEEDVVQPTYTIAQGNAKIEKVTKTFVALNELDGLTMGMYVEGASPWWGAKYQTLGFPNENAEFQGSYTASTGVWSFDKKLTFNPNYTETDITPITFSNATWISTMTRTELGNPDDPNDDWTENRSLWAWSPDTGKGYDIRANAMQNPTDGTQANGIIVNNNETVLPAQFPASVVCVEQCPTAALLNATIAAAVAGAPGSTVASPYAATNWPILTGANDAPGCAETMEGCNAGRWYQGILGTNTQTYTTSGLQLLDATET
;
A
#
# COMPACT_ATOMS: atom_id res chain seq x y z
N ILE A 1 2.76 5.18 48.22
CA ILE A 1 3.13 4.10 47.28
C ILE A 1 4.51 3.61 47.70
N ASP A 2 4.60 2.34 48.07
CA ASP A 2 5.86 1.72 48.52
C ASP A 2 6.41 0.87 47.39
N PHE A 3 7.53 1.31 46.80
CA PHE A 3 8.22 0.59 45.72
C PHE A 3 9.24 -0.43 46.23
N THR A 4 9.47 -0.46 47.54
CA THR A 4 10.47 -1.33 48.17
C THR A 4 9.92 -2.70 48.55
N ASN A 5 8.59 -2.87 48.60
CA ASN A 5 7.91 -4.17 48.74
C ASN A 5 6.76 -4.27 47.74
N PRO A 6 6.99 -4.82 46.53
CA PRO A 6 5.92 -5.05 45.57
C PRO A 6 4.98 -6.17 46.03
N ASP A 7 3.72 -6.06 45.64
CA ASP A 7 2.68 -7.05 45.88
C ASP A 7 3.05 -8.37 45.15
N PRO A 8 3.08 -9.52 45.86
CA PRO A 8 3.56 -10.77 45.29
C PRO A 8 2.61 -11.41 44.27
N GLU A 9 1.32 -11.04 44.22
CA GLU A 9 0.37 -11.57 43.23
C GLU A 9 0.37 -10.75 41.94
N THR A 10 0.57 -9.43 42.03
CA THR A 10 0.43 -8.52 40.87
C THR A 10 1.75 -7.91 40.41
N GLY A 11 2.82 -7.99 41.21
CA GLY A 11 4.12 -7.36 40.94
C GLY A 11 4.12 -5.83 41.02
N ALA A 12 2.99 -5.22 41.37
CA ALA A 12 2.82 -3.77 41.47
C ALA A 12 3.24 -3.25 42.86
N PRO A 13 3.57 -1.96 43.00
CA PRO A 13 3.84 -1.35 44.30
C PRO A 13 2.65 -1.50 45.25
N GLN A 14 2.89 -1.84 46.51
CA GLN A 14 1.82 -2.05 47.48
C GLN A 14 1.00 -0.76 47.66
N LEU A 15 -0.31 -0.85 47.38
CA LEU A 15 -1.24 0.27 47.50
C LEU A 15 -1.73 0.36 48.95
N ILE A 16 -1.54 1.53 49.56
CA ILE A 16 -2.09 1.85 50.89
C ILE A 16 -3.37 2.64 50.71
N PRO A 17 -4.43 2.36 51.51
CA PRO A 17 -5.65 3.15 51.48
C PRO A 17 -5.33 4.63 51.74
N TYR A 18 -5.72 5.47 50.79
CA TYR A 18 -5.58 6.92 50.89
C TYR A 18 -6.95 7.53 51.10
N THR A 19 -7.09 8.32 52.17
CA THR A 19 -8.30 9.09 52.45
C THR A 19 -8.05 10.53 52.01
N PRO A 20 -8.70 11.02 50.95
CA PRO A 20 -8.49 12.38 50.47
C PRO A 20 -8.96 13.40 51.50
N THR A 21 -8.22 14.51 51.63
CA THR A 21 -8.57 15.66 52.44
C THR A 21 -8.82 16.90 51.57
N SER A 22 -9.50 17.90 52.11
CA SER A 22 -9.77 19.15 51.37
C SER A 22 -8.52 19.94 51.00
N GLU A 23 -7.39 19.69 51.68
CA GLU A 23 -6.09 20.32 51.36
C GLU A 23 -5.45 19.72 50.10
N ASP A 24 -5.88 18.54 49.66
CA ASP A 24 -5.38 17.87 48.46
C ASP A 24 -6.01 18.40 47.16
N GLY A 25 -6.88 19.41 47.25
CA GLY A 25 -7.61 19.96 46.11
C GLY A 25 -8.72 19.04 45.56
N ILE A 26 -9.03 17.95 46.27
CA ILE A 26 -10.06 16.97 45.92
C ILE A 26 -11.33 17.30 46.72
N ALA A 27 -12.44 17.51 46.02
CA ALA A 27 -13.73 17.74 46.67
C ALA A 27 -14.21 16.45 47.35
N THR A 28 -14.30 16.45 48.68
CA THR A 28 -14.71 15.30 49.50
C THR A 28 -16.21 15.24 49.78
N THR A 29 -16.97 16.24 49.30
CA THR A 29 -18.43 16.29 49.33
C THR A 29 -19.01 15.87 47.98
N GLU A 30 -20.15 15.18 47.98
CA GLU A 30 -20.90 14.80 46.78
C GLU A 30 -21.11 16.04 45.88
N GLN A 31 -20.51 16.02 44.69
CA GLN A 31 -20.73 17.03 43.66
C GLN A 31 -21.73 16.50 42.65
N CYS A 32 -22.93 17.07 42.63
CA CYS A 32 -23.90 16.80 41.59
C CYS A 32 -23.46 17.50 40.30
N PHE A 33 -23.14 16.72 39.26
CA PHE A 33 -22.89 17.25 37.94
C PHE A 33 -24.19 17.74 37.31
N SER A 34 -24.14 18.89 36.63
CA SER A 34 -25.30 19.41 35.90
C SER A 34 -25.70 18.46 34.77
N LEU A 35 -26.97 18.08 34.73
CA LEU A 35 -27.60 17.42 33.57
C LEU A 35 -28.28 18.43 32.64
N ALA A 36 -28.12 19.73 32.90
CA ALA A 36 -28.72 20.77 32.08
C ALA A 36 -28.03 20.79 30.71
N ILE A 37 -28.84 20.87 29.65
CA ILE A 37 -28.35 20.83 28.27
C ILE A 37 -27.39 22.00 27.94
N GLU A 38 -27.52 23.11 28.67
CA GLU A 38 -26.67 24.30 28.55
C GLU A 38 -25.26 24.11 29.08
N ASP A 39 -25.06 23.16 30.00
CA ASP A 39 -23.75 22.80 30.56
C ASP A 39 -23.12 21.60 29.84
N ALA A 40 -23.84 20.99 28.88
CA ALA A 40 -23.38 19.84 28.13
C ALA A 40 -22.34 20.24 27.08
N GLN A 41 -21.14 19.68 27.18
CA GLN A 41 -20.12 19.81 26.13
C GLN A 41 -20.45 18.85 24.97
N ARG A 42 -20.59 19.39 23.76
CA ARG A 42 -20.75 18.58 22.54
C ARG A 42 -19.40 18.02 22.11
N SER A 43 -19.18 16.73 22.33
CA SER A 43 -18.12 15.99 21.65
C SER A 43 -18.58 15.59 20.25
N VAL A 44 -17.82 15.94 19.22
CA VAL A 44 -18.07 15.47 17.85
C VAL A 44 -17.65 14.00 17.78
N HIS A 45 -18.62 13.10 17.95
CA HIS A 45 -18.39 11.66 17.84
C HIS A 45 -18.28 11.20 16.37
N ARG A 46 -18.90 11.89 15.39
CA ARG A 46 -19.13 11.32 14.05
C ARG A 46 -18.91 12.30 12.91
N TYR A 47 -18.31 11.80 11.83
CA TYR A 47 -18.25 12.44 10.52
C TYR A 47 -19.36 11.87 9.61
N GLY A 48 -19.99 12.72 8.81
CA GLY A 48 -20.98 12.34 7.79
C GLY A 48 -21.04 13.39 6.69
N VAL A 49 -21.47 12.98 5.49
CA VAL A 49 -21.67 13.91 4.36
C VAL A 49 -23.11 14.43 4.42
N TYR A 50 -23.27 15.76 4.36
CA TYR A 50 -24.56 16.44 4.45
C TYR A 50 -24.81 17.26 3.19
N ASN A 51 -26.07 17.32 2.77
CA ASN A 51 -26.55 18.26 1.78
C ASN A 51 -26.42 19.71 2.30
N GLN A 52 -26.43 20.68 1.39
CA GLN A 52 -26.33 22.10 1.73
C GLN A 52 -27.47 22.62 2.63
N ASN A 53 -28.60 21.90 2.67
CA ASN A 53 -29.74 22.16 3.55
C ASN A 53 -29.60 21.53 4.95
N GLY A 54 -28.45 20.92 5.27
CA GLY A 54 -28.17 20.27 6.56
C GLY A 54 -28.77 18.87 6.73
N SER A 55 -29.54 18.38 5.76
CA SER A 55 -29.96 16.96 5.74
C SER A 55 -28.77 16.07 5.41
N ARG A 56 -28.75 14.84 5.93
CA ARG A 56 -27.71 13.87 5.56
C ARG A 56 -27.86 13.49 4.08
N LEU A 57 -26.75 13.39 3.36
CA LEU A 57 -26.76 12.90 1.97
C LEU A 57 -27.09 11.40 1.97
N ASP A 58 -28.21 11.02 1.37
CA ASP A 58 -28.55 9.63 1.13
C ASP A 58 -27.86 9.16 -0.16
N LEU A 59 -26.95 8.20 -0.02
CA LEU A 59 -26.15 7.68 -1.14
C LEU A 59 -26.82 6.49 -1.85
N GLY A 60 -27.96 5.98 -1.36
CA GLY A 60 -28.73 4.87 -1.95
C GLY A 60 -28.03 3.49 -1.96
N GLN A 61 -26.69 3.46 -1.90
CA GLN A 61 -25.79 2.30 -1.79
C GLN A 61 -24.61 2.65 -0.88
N GLY A 62 -24.87 3.35 0.22
CA GLY A 62 -23.85 3.70 1.21
C GLY A 62 -23.50 2.50 2.08
N GLY A 63 -22.23 2.39 2.47
CA GLY A 63 -21.83 1.41 3.46
C GLY A 63 -22.50 1.65 4.82
N PHE A 64 -22.73 0.58 5.56
CA PHE A 64 -23.42 0.60 6.85
C PHE A 64 -22.65 -0.23 7.90
N PRO A 65 -22.64 0.23 9.16
CA PRO A 65 -22.12 -0.53 10.27
C PRO A 65 -23.05 -1.68 10.63
N MET A 66 -22.48 -2.75 11.15
CA MET A 66 -23.21 -3.91 11.66
C MET A 66 -22.42 -4.55 12.81
N SER A 67 -23.09 -5.30 13.67
CA SER A 67 -22.45 -5.99 14.79
C SER A 67 -22.99 -7.39 15.03
N ALA A 68 -22.15 -8.26 15.61
CA ALA A 68 -22.50 -9.62 15.98
C ALA A 68 -21.89 -9.99 17.34
N GLU A 69 -22.65 -10.66 18.19
CA GLU A 69 -22.13 -11.27 19.42
C GLU A 69 -21.66 -12.69 19.12
N VAL A 70 -20.41 -13.00 19.43
CA VAL A 70 -19.78 -14.31 19.22
C VAL A 70 -19.09 -14.76 20.50
N THR A 71 -19.21 -16.04 20.83
CA THR A 71 -18.49 -16.63 21.96
C THR A 71 -17.08 -17.04 21.54
N ASP A 72 -16.07 -16.59 22.28
CA ASP A 72 -14.68 -16.97 22.03
C ASP A 72 -14.34 -18.38 22.57
N GLY A 73 -13.07 -18.78 22.40
CA GLY A 73 -12.59 -20.09 22.85
C GLY A 73 -12.58 -20.29 24.37
N ASP A 74 -12.64 -19.20 25.14
CA ASP A 74 -12.66 -19.21 26.60
C ASP A 74 -14.09 -19.15 27.17
N GLY A 75 -15.10 -19.02 26.29
CA GLY A 75 -16.51 -18.98 26.65
C GLY A 75 -17.06 -17.58 26.90
N GLU A 76 -16.26 -16.53 26.65
CA GLU A 76 -16.66 -15.14 26.82
C GLU A 76 -17.38 -14.61 25.58
N THR A 77 -18.36 -13.72 25.79
CA THR A 77 -19.10 -13.10 24.69
C THR A 77 -18.37 -11.85 24.21
N VAL A 78 -17.97 -11.85 22.95
CA VAL A 78 -17.28 -10.75 22.26
C VAL A 78 -18.24 -10.11 21.26
N ASN A 79 -18.36 -8.77 21.31
CA ASN A 79 -19.11 -8.02 20.31
C ASN A 79 -18.18 -7.58 19.17
N ILE A 80 -18.46 -8.08 17.97
CA ILE A 80 -17.70 -7.80 16.76
C ILE A 80 -18.40 -6.67 16.00
N HIS A 81 -17.79 -5.48 15.99
CA HIS A 81 -18.21 -4.39 15.12
C HIS A 81 -17.60 -4.55 13.72
N ALA A 82 -18.44 -4.41 12.70
CA ALA A 82 -18.08 -4.53 11.30
C ALA A 82 -18.68 -3.38 10.48
N TYR A 83 -18.11 -3.13 9.30
CA TYR A 83 -18.62 -2.16 8.33
C TYR A 83 -18.76 -2.86 6.99
N ALA A 84 -19.96 -2.87 6.43
CA ALA A 84 -20.25 -3.40 5.11
C ALA A 84 -20.37 -2.26 4.11
N ASP A 85 -19.69 -2.34 2.97
CA ASP A 85 -19.85 -1.42 1.85
C ASP A 85 -19.75 -2.13 0.50
N TYR A 86 -19.62 -1.35 -0.57
CA TYR A 86 -19.48 -1.87 -1.93
C TYR A 86 -18.26 -2.79 -2.11
N TRP A 87 -17.19 -2.58 -1.34
CA TRP A 87 -15.93 -3.32 -1.44
C TRP A 87 -15.87 -4.55 -0.55
N GLY A 88 -16.88 -4.76 0.30
CA GLY A 88 -17.03 -5.96 1.11
C GLY A 88 -17.32 -5.64 2.56
N VAL A 89 -16.85 -6.51 3.45
CA VAL A 89 -17.06 -6.38 4.89
C VAL A 89 -15.71 -6.24 5.57
N TRP A 90 -15.56 -5.18 6.36
CA TRP A 90 -14.41 -4.98 7.23
C TRP A 90 -14.79 -5.23 8.68
N PHE A 91 -13.93 -5.94 9.42
CA PHE A 91 -13.96 -6.05 10.88
C PHE A 91 -12.52 -6.27 11.37
N SER A 92 -12.28 -6.12 12.67
CA SER A 92 -10.94 -6.28 13.25
C SER A 92 -10.36 -7.69 12.98
N GLU A 93 -9.12 -7.75 12.53
CA GLU A 93 -8.40 -9.01 12.28
C GLU A 93 -8.33 -9.92 13.51
N THR A 94 -8.36 -9.33 14.72
CA THR A 94 -8.38 -10.06 15.99
C THR A 94 -9.59 -10.97 16.15
N HIS A 95 -10.67 -10.71 15.42
CA HIS A 95 -11.90 -11.50 15.44
C HIS A 95 -12.01 -12.45 14.24
N ALA A 96 -11.02 -12.50 13.34
CA ALA A 96 -11.10 -13.29 12.10
C ALA A 96 -11.29 -14.79 12.35
N SER A 97 -10.76 -15.34 13.44
CA SER A 97 -10.96 -16.74 13.83
C SER A 97 -12.34 -17.01 14.46
N LEU A 98 -13.06 -15.97 14.90
CA LEU A 98 -14.37 -16.07 15.54
C LEU A 98 -15.51 -15.93 14.54
N VAL A 99 -15.30 -15.18 13.46
CA VAL A 99 -16.32 -14.96 12.43
C VAL A 99 -16.45 -16.18 11.53
N LYS A 100 -17.64 -16.78 11.56
CA LYS A 100 -18.03 -17.95 10.76
C LYS A 100 -18.80 -17.51 9.51
N LEU A 101 -18.39 -18.04 8.36
CA LEU A 101 -18.99 -17.73 7.05
C LEU A 101 -20.25 -18.58 6.82
N VAL A 102 -21.00 -18.31 5.74
CA VAL A 102 -22.23 -19.08 5.40
C VAL A 102 -21.98 -20.59 5.26
N GLY A 103 -20.76 -21.02 4.94
CA GLY A 103 -20.38 -22.43 4.87
C GLY A 103 -20.09 -23.10 6.22
N ASP A 104 -19.99 -22.33 7.30
CA ASP A 104 -19.73 -22.82 8.66
C ASP A 104 -21.04 -22.99 9.42
N GLU A 105 -21.13 -24.01 10.27
CA GLU A 105 -22.34 -24.29 11.05
C GLU A 105 -22.11 -24.08 12.57
N PRO A 106 -22.79 -23.12 13.23
CA PRO A 106 -23.63 -22.06 12.65
C PRO A 106 -22.80 -20.88 12.13
N ALA A 107 -23.24 -20.23 11.05
CA ALA A 107 -22.64 -19.00 10.53
C ALA A 107 -22.84 -17.82 11.50
N THR A 108 -21.92 -16.84 11.50
CA THR A 108 -22.05 -15.62 12.29
C THR A 108 -23.08 -14.69 11.65
N VAL A 109 -24.10 -14.31 12.42
CA VAL A 109 -25.17 -13.41 11.99
C VAL A 109 -24.90 -12.01 12.50
N PHE A 110 -24.66 -11.07 11.58
CA PHE A 110 -24.50 -9.66 11.86
C PHE A 110 -25.85 -8.95 11.77
N THR A 111 -26.08 -8.00 12.68
CA THR A 111 -27.24 -7.12 12.67
C THR A 111 -26.81 -5.73 12.25
N LYS A 112 -27.48 -5.13 11.25
CA LYS A 112 -27.18 -3.74 10.85
C LYS A 112 -27.42 -2.81 12.03
N GLU A 113 -26.42 -2.00 12.36
CA GLU A 113 -26.55 -1.00 13.40
C GLU A 113 -27.45 0.14 12.92
N HIS A 114 -28.43 0.50 13.74
CA HIS A 114 -29.33 1.62 13.48
C HIS A 114 -28.65 2.96 13.74
N PHE A 115 -28.98 3.93 12.89
CA PHE A 115 -28.71 5.32 13.18
C PHE A 115 -29.90 5.96 13.90
N GLY A 116 -29.64 6.95 14.77
CA GLY A 116 -30.70 7.67 15.47
C GLY A 116 -31.67 8.32 14.47
N GLY A 117 -32.95 7.95 14.55
CA GLY A 117 -34.02 8.39 13.64
C GLY A 117 -34.49 7.35 12.62
N GLU A 118 -33.89 6.15 12.58
CA GLU A 118 -34.39 5.02 11.77
C GLU A 118 -35.49 4.27 12.54
N GLU A 119 -36.73 4.26 12.00
CA GLU A 119 -37.91 3.62 12.60
C GLU A 119 -38.14 2.17 12.14
N ASP A 120 -37.13 1.49 11.58
CA ASP A 120 -37.31 0.10 11.14
C ASP A 120 -37.63 -0.80 12.35
N VAL A 121 -38.79 -1.47 12.30
CA VAL A 121 -39.32 -2.30 13.40
C VAL A 121 -38.48 -3.57 13.62
N VAL A 122 -37.68 -3.97 12.62
CA VAL A 122 -36.75 -5.11 12.67
C VAL A 122 -35.48 -4.75 11.92
N GLN A 123 -34.33 -4.82 12.59
CA GLN A 123 -33.03 -4.56 11.96
C GLN A 123 -32.71 -5.69 10.98
N PRO A 124 -32.30 -5.38 9.73
CA PRO A 124 -31.91 -6.42 8.80
C PRO A 124 -30.64 -7.12 9.29
N THR A 125 -30.59 -8.43 9.09
CA THR A 125 -29.45 -9.28 9.43
C THR A 125 -28.73 -9.76 8.17
N TYR A 126 -27.43 -9.98 8.32
CA TYR A 126 -26.52 -10.33 7.24
C TYR A 126 -25.57 -11.43 7.70
N THR A 127 -25.21 -12.33 6.80
CA THR A 127 -24.15 -13.32 6.98
C THR A 127 -23.08 -13.09 5.94
N ILE A 128 -21.82 -13.29 6.31
CA ILE A 128 -20.71 -13.14 5.37
C ILE A 128 -20.66 -14.41 4.52
N ALA A 129 -20.99 -14.27 3.23
CA ALA A 129 -21.08 -15.40 2.32
C ALA A 129 -19.73 -16.14 2.18
N GLN A 130 -18.63 -15.39 2.01
CA GLN A 130 -17.28 -15.93 1.96
C GLN A 130 -16.23 -14.83 2.21
N GLY A 131 -15.04 -15.21 2.67
CA GLY A 131 -13.85 -14.36 2.66
C GLY A 131 -13.26 -14.31 1.26
N ASN A 132 -12.93 -13.12 0.74
CA ASN A 132 -12.62 -12.94 -0.68
C ASN A 132 -11.13 -12.72 -0.93
N ALA A 133 -10.65 -13.28 -2.04
CA ALA A 133 -9.43 -12.79 -2.68
C ALA A 133 -9.74 -11.47 -3.41
N LYS A 134 -8.88 -10.46 -3.24
CA LYS A 134 -8.91 -9.24 -4.06
C LYS A 134 -8.03 -9.46 -5.29
N ILE A 135 -8.63 -9.36 -6.49
CA ILE A 135 -7.86 -9.32 -7.73
C ILE A 135 -7.70 -7.86 -8.15
N GLU A 136 -6.45 -7.41 -8.26
CA GLU A 136 -6.12 -6.13 -8.87
C GLU A 136 -5.61 -6.36 -10.29
N LYS A 137 -6.20 -5.65 -11.25
CA LYS A 137 -5.74 -5.62 -12.62
C LYS A 137 -4.87 -4.39 -12.83
N VAL A 138 -3.63 -4.64 -13.24
CA VAL A 138 -2.69 -3.61 -13.65
C VAL A 138 -2.66 -3.54 -15.17
N THR A 139 -3.11 -2.43 -15.73
CA THR A 139 -3.04 -2.18 -17.18
C THR A 139 -1.93 -1.17 -17.46
N LYS A 140 -1.04 -1.51 -18.39
CA LYS A 140 -0.04 -0.57 -18.92
C LYS A 140 -0.69 0.25 -20.02
N THR A 141 -0.62 1.56 -19.86
CA THR A 141 -0.97 2.55 -20.87
C THR A 141 0.27 3.37 -21.20
N PHE A 142 0.25 4.04 -22.36
CA PHE A 142 1.35 4.86 -22.83
C PHE A 142 0.81 6.25 -23.11
N VAL A 143 1.50 7.27 -22.61
CA VAL A 143 1.15 8.68 -22.82
C VAL A 143 2.32 9.40 -23.48
N ALA A 144 2.03 10.35 -24.37
CA ALA A 144 3.08 11.19 -24.94
C ALA A 144 3.60 12.17 -23.88
N LEU A 145 4.88 12.55 -23.92
CA LEU A 145 5.42 13.55 -23.00
C LEU A 145 4.66 14.89 -23.08
N ASN A 146 4.20 15.27 -24.28
CA ASN A 146 3.41 16.48 -24.48
C ASN A 146 2.03 16.45 -23.82
N GLU A 147 1.53 15.28 -23.38
CA GLU A 147 0.30 15.21 -22.58
C GLU A 147 0.52 15.65 -21.13
N LEU A 148 1.78 15.82 -20.72
CA LEU A 148 2.15 16.34 -19.39
C LEU A 148 2.25 17.88 -19.36
N ASP A 149 1.88 18.57 -20.44
CA ASP A 149 1.97 20.03 -20.56
C ASP A 149 1.22 20.75 -19.44
N GLY A 150 1.92 21.63 -18.73
CA GLY A 150 1.35 22.46 -17.67
C GLY A 150 0.95 21.72 -16.39
N LEU A 151 1.09 20.39 -16.31
CA LEU A 151 0.88 19.66 -15.07
C LEU A 151 1.94 20.07 -14.04
N THR A 152 1.52 20.12 -12.78
CA THR A 152 2.40 20.25 -11.64
C THR A 152 3.23 18.98 -11.52
N MET A 153 4.54 19.13 -11.40
CA MET A 153 5.52 18.05 -11.34
C MET A 153 6.45 18.23 -10.16
N GLY A 154 6.38 17.31 -9.19
CA GLY A 154 7.35 17.12 -8.13
C GLY A 154 8.46 16.15 -8.55
N MET A 155 9.71 16.53 -8.35
CA MET A 155 10.87 15.71 -8.66
C MET A 155 11.83 15.71 -7.47
N TYR A 156 12.19 14.51 -6.99
CA TYR A 156 13.30 14.34 -6.07
C TYR A 156 14.63 14.43 -6.81
N VAL A 157 15.49 15.35 -6.38
CA VAL A 157 16.81 15.60 -6.95
C VAL A 157 17.88 15.14 -5.97
N GLU A 158 18.76 14.25 -6.44
CA GLU A 158 19.90 13.76 -5.70
C GLU A 158 21.13 14.66 -5.91
N GLY A 159 21.00 15.96 -5.64
CA GLY A 159 22.02 16.97 -5.97
C GLY A 159 23.35 16.78 -5.24
N ALA A 160 23.35 16.09 -4.09
CA ALA A 160 24.54 15.74 -3.32
C ALA A 160 25.06 14.30 -3.59
N SER A 161 24.43 13.56 -4.50
CA SER A 161 24.87 12.20 -4.84
C SER A 161 26.25 12.23 -5.50
N PRO A 162 27.18 11.35 -5.11
CA PRO A 162 28.50 11.24 -5.75
C PRO A 162 28.40 10.77 -7.21
N TRP A 163 27.26 10.18 -7.60
CA TRP A 163 27.08 9.58 -8.92
C TRP A 163 26.40 10.53 -9.92
N TRP A 164 25.35 11.23 -9.48
CA TRP A 164 24.52 12.08 -10.34
C TRP A 164 24.50 13.56 -9.93
N GLY A 165 24.99 13.90 -8.73
CA GLY A 165 24.88 15.25 -8.16
C GLY A 165 25.50 16.33 -9.03
N ALA A 166 26.71 16.11 -9.56
CA ALA A 166 27.37 17.08 -10.45
C ALA A 166 26.59 17.34 -11.75
N LYS A 167 25.85 16.35 -12.25
CA LYS A 167 25.01 16.47 -13.45
C LYS A 167 23.75 17.28 -13.14
N TYR A 168 23.09 17.02 -12.02
CA TYR A 168 21.98 17.87 -11.53
C TYR A 168 22.42 19.32 -11.31
N GLN A 169 23.61 19.53 -10.75
CA GLN A 169 24.17 20.88 -10.56
C GLN A 169 24.45 21.59 -11.89
N THR A 170 24.83 20.84 -12.94
CA THR A 170 24.98 21.39 -14.30
C THR A 170 23.64 21.86 -14.88
N LEU A 171 22.52 21.24 -14.48
CA LEU A 171 21.17 21.68 -14.84
C LEU A 171 20.70 22.90 -14.00
N GLY A 172 21.44 23.28 -12.95
CA GLY A 172 21.13 24.41 -12.07
C GLY A 172 20.58 24.02 -10.68
N PHE A 173 20.47 22.73 -10.36
CA PHE A 173 20.07 22.30 -9.02
C PHE A 173 21.17 22.52 -7.98
N PRO A 174 20.82 22.77 -6.71
CA PRO A 174 21.80 22.91 -5.64
C PRO A 174 22.49 21.59 -5.31
N ASN A 175 23.67 21.67 -4.67
CA ASN A 175 24.40 20.51 -4.14
C ASN A 175 23.75 19.98 -2.85
N GLU A 176 22.51 19.54 -2.94
CA GLU A 176 21.73 18.98 -1.84
C GLU A 176 20.71 17.97 -2.38
N ASN A 177 20.27 17.06 -1.53
CA ASN A 177 19.15 16.19 -1.86
C ASN A 177 17.85 16.86 -1.40
N ALA A 178 16.97 17.17 -2.35
CA ALA A 178 15.74 17.90 -2.08
C ALA A 178 14.69 17.60 -3.15
N GLU A 179 13.42 17.88 -2.83
CA GLU A 179 12.33 17.79 -3.78
C GLU A 179 11.99 19.17 -4.33
N PHE A 180 11.75 19.23 -5.64
CA PHE A 180 11.46 20.46 -6.36
C PHE A 180 10.14 20.30 -7.09
N GLN A 181 9.38 21.39 -7.17
CA GLN A 181 8.13 21.44 -7.91
C GLN A 181 8.23 22.43 -9.07
N GLY A 182 7.61 22.04 -10.18
CA GLY A 182 7.64 22.78 -11.43
C GLY A 182 6.62 22.27 -12.43
N SER A 183 6.87 22.53 -13.70
CA SER A 183 6.08 22.02 -14.81
C SER A 183 6.90 21.84 -16.09
N TYR A 184 6.32 21.10 -17.04
CA TYR A 184 6.83 20.96 -18.39
C TYR A 184 5.99 21.79 -19.35
N THR A 185 6.63 22.47 -20.29
CA THR A 185 5.98 23.22 -21.37
C THR A 185 6.22 22.51 -22.72
N ALA A 186 5.19 21.89 -23.27
CA ALA A 186 5.25 21.08 -24.49
C ALA A 186 5.63 21.89 -25.74
N SER A 187 5.17 23.14 -25.83
CA SER A 187 5.45 24.01 -26.99
C SER A 187 6.93 24.36 -27.14
N THR A 188 7.69 24.34 -26.03
CA THR A 188 9.12 24.67 -26.00
C THR A 188 10.00 23.46 -25.65
N GLY A 189 9.41 22.37 -25.14
CA GLY A 189 10.16 21.22 -24.64
C GLY A 189 11.00 21.55 -23.41
N VAL A 190 10.54 22.48 -22.58
CA VAL A 190 11.30 23.02 -21.42
C VAL A 190 10.63 22.62 -20.11
N TRP A 191 11.45 22.15 -19.19
CA TRP A 191 11.13 21.97 -17.78
C TRP A 191 11.49 23.23 -17.01
N SER A 192 10.63 23.63 -16.07
CA SER A 192 10.86 24.77 -15.19
C SER A 192 10.44 24.42 -13.77
N PHE A 193 11.40 24.39 -12.84
CA PHE A 193 11.18 24.17 -11.41
C PHE A 193 11.39 25.47 -10.65
N ASP A 194 10.35 25.98 -10.03
CA ASP A 194 10.30 27.29 -9.36
C ASP A 194 10.02 27.20 -7.87
N LYS A 195 9.86 25.99 -7.33
CA LYS A 195 9.64 25.74 -5.91
C LYS A 195 10.54 24.63 -5.38
N LYS A 196 10.97 24.79 -4.13
CA LYS A 196 11.57 23.73 -3.31
C LYS A 196 10.56 23.26 -2.26
N LEU A 197 10.41 21.95 -2.12
CA LEU A 197 9.55 21.30 -1.14
C LEU A 197 10.38 20.80 0.06
N THR A 198 9.89 21.05 1.27
CA THR A 198 10.46 20.51 2.52
C THR A 198 9.35 19.78 3.26
N PHE A 199 9.57 18.53 3.70
CA PHE A 199 8.55 17.74 4.40
C PHE A 199 8.75 17.70 5.93
N ASN A 200 9.98 17.86 6.39
CA ASN A 200 10.37 17.71 7.81
C ASN A 200 11.06 19.00 8.28
N PRO A 201 10.70 19.60 9.43
CA PRO A 201 9.66 19.19 10.39
C PRO A 201 8.23 19.43 9.96
N ASN A 202 8.01 20.25 8.93
CA ASN A 202 6.68 20.55 8.41
C ASN A 202 6.75 20.64 6.88
N TYR A 203 5.61 20.43 6.23
CA TYR A 203 5.46 20.70 4.81
C TYR A 203 5.58 22.20 4.51
N THR A 204 6.55 22.59 3.68
CA THR A 204 6.67 23.96 3.17
C THR A 204 7.01 23.97 1.68
N GLU A 205 6.43 24.94 0.96
CA GLU A 205 6.79 25.28 -0.41
C GLU A 205 7.53 26.62 -0.37
N THR A 206 8.75 26.65 -0.91
CA THR A 206 9.55 27.87 -0.97
C THR A 206 9.83 28.22 -2.42
N ASP A 207 9.44 29.43 -2.83
CA ASP A 207 9.77 29.95 -4.16
C ASP A 207 11.29 30.07 -4.33
N ILE A 208 11.80 29.63 -5.47
CA ILE A 208 13.20 29.70 -5.85
C ILE A 208 13.35 30.42 -7.20
N THR A 209 14.59 30.79 -7.55
CA THR A 209 14.86 31.21 -8.93
C THR A 209 14.61 30.01 -9.85
N PRO A 210 13.79 30.15 -10.91
CA PRO A 210 13.43 29.01 -11.75
C PRO A 210 14.65 28.31 -12.34
N ILE A 211 14.74 27.01 -12.10
CA ILE A 211 15.72 26.10 -12.70
C ILE A 211 15.09 25.57 -13.98
N THR A 212 15.69 25.89 -15.13
CA THR A 212 15.12 25.57 -16.44
C THR A 212 16.08 24.78 -17.32
N PHE A 213 15.56 23.75 -17.99
CA PHE A 213 16.33 22.96 -18.94
C PHE A 213 15.42 22.36 -20.02
N SER A 214 15.96 22.13 -21.21
CA SER A 214 15.23 21.46 -22.30
C SER A 214 15.33 19.94 -22.20
N ASN A 215 14.44 19.22 -22.90
CA ASN A 215 14.55 17.78 -23.11
C ASN A 215 15.95 17.37 -23.61
N ALA A 216 16.49 18.10 -24.59
CA ALA A 216 17.83 17.85 -25.13
C ALA A 216 18.93 18.06 -24.09
N THR A 217 18.80 19.12 -23.27
CA THR A 217 19.75 19.43 -22.19
C THR A 217 19.73 18.34 -21.11
N TRP A 218 18.55 17.84 -20.74
CA TRP A 218 18.45 16.70 -19.82
C TRP A 218 19.18 15.49 -20.40
N ILE A 219 18.83 15.06 -21.62
CA ILE A 219 19.43 13.89 -22.27
C ILE A 219 20.96 14.02 -22.29
N SER A 220 21.52 15.15 -22.76
CA SER A 220 22.97 15.31 -22.86
C SER A 220 23.68 15.36 -21.50
N THR A 221 23.04 15.95 -20.49
CA THR A 221 23.65 16.17 -19.17
C THR A 221 23.54 14.93 -18.28
N MET A 222 22.37 14.30 -18.30
CA MET A 222 22.02 13.11 -17.53
C MET A 222 22.42 11.82 -18.24
N THR A 223 23.53 11.89 -19.00
CA THR A 223 24.19 10.74 -19.60
C THR A 223 25.51 10.47 -18.89
N ARG A 224 25.81 9.21 -18.60
CA ARG A 224 27.11 8.77 -18.11
C ARG A 224 27.61 7.63 -18.99
N THR A 225 28.84 7.74 -19.45
CA THR A 225 29.55 6.61 -20.05
C THR A 225 30.46 6.06 -18.97
N GLU A 226 30.17 4.86 -18.49
CA GLU A 226 31.15 4.14 -17.69
C GLU A 226 32.06 3.41 -18.67
N LEU A 227 33.36 3.67 -18.53
CA LEU A 227 34.36 2.87 -19.21
C LEU A 227 34.40 1.53 -18.47
N GLY A 228 34.17 0.45 -19.20
CA GLY A 228 34.26 -0.89 -18.64
C GLY A 228 35.71 -1.26 -18.35
N ASN A 229 36.04 -2.55 -18.39
CA ASN A 229 37.41 -3.00 -18.33
C ASN A 229 38.28 -2.24 -19.36
N PRO A 230 39.34 -1.52 -18.95
CA PRO A 230 40.19 -0.78 -19.87
C PRO A 230 40.90 -1.67 -20.92
N ASP A 231 40.94 -2.99 -20.70
CA ASP A 231 41.45 -3.98 -21.64
C ASP A 231 40.38 -4.55 -22.59
N ASP A 232 39.10 -4.25 -22.38
CA ASP A 232 37.98 -4.63 -23.27
C ASP A 232 37.10 -3.40 -23.62
N PRO A 233 37.38 -2.74 -24.74
CA PRO A 233 36.60 -1.57 -25.19
C PRO A 233 35.13 -1.88 -25.54
N ASN A 234 34.69 -3.14 -25.48
CA ASN A 234 33.28 -3.50 -25.63
C ASN A 234 32.51 -3.50 -24.30
N ASP A 235 33.20 -3.29 -23.18
CA ASP A 235 32.61 -3.22 -21.83
C ASP A 235 32.17 -1.79 -21.46
N ASP A 236 32.42 -0.83 -22.35
CA ASP A 236 31.91 0.54 -22.22
C ASP A 236 30.39 0.55 -22.44
N TRP A 237 29.66 1.07 -21.46
CA TRP A 237 28.21 1.24 -21.57
C TRP A 237 27.81 2.67 -21.24
N THR A 238 26.79 3.16 -21.95
CA THR A 238 26.25 4.50 -21.77
C THR A 238 24.88 4.42 -21.12
N GLU A 239 24.77 5.00 -19.93
CA GLU A 239 23.53 5.17 -19.19
C GLU A 239 22.92 6.54 -19.50
N ASN A 240 21.64 6.57 -19.85
CA ASN A 240 20.85 7.80 -19.80
C ASN A 240 19.84 7.69 -18.66
N ARG A 241 19.96 8.58 -17.68
CA ARG A 241 19.06 8.60 -16.54
C ARG A 241 17.71 9.20 -16.93
N SER A 242 16.65 8.45 -16.69
CA SER A 242 15.28 8.95 -16.86
C SER A 242 14.96 10.04 -15.83
N LEU A 243 14.01 10.91 -16.19
CA LEU A 243 13.45 11.89 -15.28
C LEU A 243 12.23 11.26 -14.62
N TRP A 244 12.32 11.01 -13.32
CA TRP A 244 11.17 10.62 -12.51
C TRP A 244 10.47 11.86 -11.96
N ALA A 245 9.17 11.97 -12.18
CA ALA A 245 8.35 13.05 -11.61
C ALA A 245 6.99 12.52 -11.14
N TRP A 246 6.52 13.02 -10.01
CA TRP A 246 5.17 12.78 -9.51
C TRP A 246 4.30 14.00 -9.73
N SER A 247 3.04 13.81 -10.16
CA SER A 247 2.10 14.90 -10.37
C SER A 247 0.92 14.81 -9.40
N PRO A 248 0.68 15.83 -8.54
CA PRO A 248 -0.50 15.88 -7.69
C PRO A 248 -1.79 15.98 -8.50
N ASP A 249 -1.74 16.61 -9.68
CA ASP A 249 -2.91 16.84 -10.54
C ASP A 249 -3.51 15.53 -11.06
N THR A 250 -2.67 14.51 -11.22
CA THR A 250 -3.07 13.18 -11.73
C THR A 250 -2.94 12.07 -10.70
N GLY A 251 -2.28 12.33 -9.57
CA GLY A 251 -1.95 11.33 -8.55
C GLY A 251 -1.01 10.23 -9.05
N LYS A 252 -0.19 10.51 -10.08
CA LYS A 252 0.64 9.52 -10.78
C LYS A 252 2.11 9.91 -10.80
N GLY A 253 2.97 8.89 -10.76
CA GLY A 253 4.39 9.01 -11.06
C GLY A 253 4.68 8.69 -12.54
N TYR A 254 5.59 9.43 -13.14
CA TYR A 254 6.02 9.32 -14.53
C TYR A 254 7.52 9.05 -14.57
N ASP A 255 7.91 7.95 -15.21
CA ASP A 255 9.31 7.62 -15.52
C ASP A 255 9.61 8.03 -16.97
N ILE A 256 10.16 9.23 -17.16
CA ILE A 256 10.32 9.88 -18.46
C ILE A 256 11.70 9.56 -19.02
N ARG A 257 11.73 8.60 -19.93
CA ARG A 257 12.97 8.10 -20.55
C ARG A 257 13.48 9.02 -21.66
N ALA A 258 14.76 8.89 -22.00
CA ALA A 258 15.38 9.60 -23.12
C ALA A 258 14.56 9.51 -24.41
N ASN A 259 14.00 8.34 -24.69
CA ASN A 259 13.23 8.10 -25.91
C ASN A 259 11.93 8.93 -25.97
N ALA A 260 11.25 9.10 -24.82
CA ALA A 260 10.07 9.96 -24.71
C ALA A 260 10.43 11.45 -24.86
N MET A 261 11.59 11.85 -24.32
CA MET A 261 12.10 13.22 -24.47
C MET A 261 12.52 13.53 -25.92
N GLN A 262 13.03 12.54 -26.66
CA GLN A 262 13.37 12.65 -28.09
C GLN A 262 12.13 12.65 -29.00
N ASN A 263 11.05 11.99 -28.57
CA ASN A 263 9.81 11.82 -29.33
C ASN A 263 8.60 12.32 -28.52
N PRO A 264 8.54 13.61 -28.16
CA PRO A 264 7.63 14.08 -27.11
C PRO A 264 6.14 14.05 -27.49
N THR A 265 5.81 13.91 -28.77
CA THR A 265 4.43 13.78 -29.26
C THR A 265 3.96 12.33 -29.38
N ASP A 266 4.84 11.35 -29.16
CA ASP A 266 4.55 9.94 -29.42
C ASP A 266 4.20 9.19 -28.13
N GLY A 267 2.91 8.86 -27.98
CA GLY A 267 2.36 8.07 -26.87
C GLY A 267 2.27 6.58 -27.15
N THR A 268 3.04 6.03 -28.11
CA THR A 268 3.01 4.59 -28.42
C THR A 268 3.88 3.78 -27.45
N GLN A 269 3.79 2.45 -27.51
CA GLN A 269 4.64 1.56 -26.72
C GLN A 269 6.14 1.77 -26.95
N ALA A 270 6.54 2.22 -28.14
CA ALA A 270 7.95 2.42 -28.49
C ALA A 270 8.55 3.64 -27.76
N ASN A 271 7.79 4.73 -27.69
CA ASN A 271 8.32 6.06 -27.36
C ASN A 271 7.63 6.72 -26.17
N GLY A 272 6.40 6.30 -25.83
CA GLY A 272 5.59 6.90 -24.77
C GLY A 272 6.06 6.55 -23.35
N ILE A 273 5.56 7.34 -22.41
CA ILE A 273 5.78 7.16 -20.97
C ILE A 273 4.83 6.07 -20.48
N ILE A 274 5.36 5.09 -19.77
CA ILE A 274 4.57 3.98 -19.23
C ILE A 274 3.79 4.47 -18.01
N VAL A 275 2.47 4.31 -18.06
CA VAL A 275 1.56 4.60 -16.95
C VAL A 275 0.83 3.32 -16.56
N ASN A 276 1.01 2.91 -15.31
CA ASN A 276 0.27 1.79 -14.73
C ASN A 276 -1.07 2.30 -14.19
N ASN A 277 -2.15 1.65 -14.60
CA ASN A 277 -3.48 1.87 -14.05
C ASN A 277 -3.89 0.61 -13.28
N ASN A 278 -4.22 0.81 -12.01
CA ASN A 278 -4.65 -0.26 -11.12
C ASN A 278 -6.17 -0.16 -10.94
N GLU A 279 -6.88 -1.25 -11.17
CA GLU A 279 -8.31 -1.36 -10.89
C GLU A 279 -8.58 -2.63 -10.09
N THR A 280 -9.50 -2.55 -9.12
CA THR A 280 -10.00 -3.76 -8.46
C THR A 280 -10.98 -4.45 -9.42
N VAL A 281 -10.73 -5.71 -9.72
CA VAL A 281 -11.60 -6.50 -10.60
C VAL A 281 -12.83 -6.91 -9.81
N LEU A 282 -14.01 -6.73 -10.39
CA LEU A 282 -15.24 -7.21 -9.77
C LEU A 282 -15.34 -8.73 -9.91
N PRO A 283 -15.90 -9.44 -8.92
CA PRO A 283 -16.20 -10.86 -9.00
C PRO A 283 -16.72 -11.39 -10.34
N ALA A 284 -17.71 -10.71 -10.92
CA ALA A 284 -18.34 -11.10 -12.19
C ALA A 284 -17.38 -10.99 -13.40
N GLN A 285 -16.23 -10.36 -13.22
CA GLN A 285 -15.19 -10.13 -14.21
C GLN A 285 -13.90 -10.89 -13.90
N PHE A 286 -13.91 -11.77 -12.90
CA PHE A 286 -12.76 -12.61 -12.61
C PHE A 286 -12.41 -13.45 -13.85
N PRO A 287 -11.14 -13.45 -14.30
CA PRO A 287 -10.72 -14.24 -15.44
C PRO A 287 -10.78 -15.72 -15.08
N ALA A 288 -11.27 -16.58 -15.99
CA ALA A 288 -11.43 -18.02 -15.74
C ALA A 288 -10.18 -18.71 -15.17
N SER A 289 -8.99 -18.19 -15.52
CA SER A 289 -7.72 -18.63 -14.98
C SER A 289 -6.79 -17.44 -14.73
N VAL A 290 -5.97 -17.53 -13.67
CA VAL A 290 -4.85 -16.62 -13.42
C VAL A 290 -3.55 -17.39 -13.35
N VAL A 291 -2.47 -16.73 -13.76
CA VAL A 291 -1.11 -17.28 -13.67
C VAL A 291 -0.36 -16.50 -12.61
N CYS A 292 0.10 -17.22 -11.60
CA CYS A 292 0.95 -16.67 -10.56
C CYS A 292 2.42 -16.88 -10.94
N VAL A 293 3.20 -15.82 -10.77
CA VAL A 293 4.58 -15.73 -11.26
C VAL A 293 5.63 -15.67 -10.16
N GLU A 294 5.22 -15.37 -8.93
CA GLU A 294 6.08 -15.29 -7.77
C GLU A 294 5.24 -15.56 -6.50
N GLN A 295 5.86 -16.19 -5.51
CA GLN A 295 5.26 -16.52 -4.21
C GLN A 295 3.88 -17.20 -4.35
N CYS A 296 3.80 -18.21 -5.21
CA CYS A 296 2.56 -18.91 -5.48
C CYS A 296 2.21 -19.90 -4.37
N PRO A 297 1.13 -19.65 -3.61
CA PRO A 297 0.70 -20.58 -2.57
C PRO A 297 0.14 -21.89 -3.16
N THR A 298 -0.02 -22.89 -2.31
CA THR A 298 -0.93 -24.01 -2.60
C THR A 298 -1.86 -24.16 -1.41
N ALA A 299 -3.05 -24.71 -1.60
CA ALA A 299 -3.98 -24.92 -0.49
C ALA A 299 -3.34 -25.78 0.61
N ALA A 300 -2.59 -26.82 0.21
CA ALA A 300 -1.86 -27.69 1.13
C ALA A 300 -0.81 -26.95 1.97
N LEU A 301 0.05 -26.14 1.33
CA LEU A 301 1.10 -25.39 2.03
C LEU A 301 0.51 -24.26 2.89
N LEU A 302 -0.51 -23.55 2.39
CA LEU A 302 -1.18 -22.49 3.13
C LEU A 302 -1.83 -23.04 4.40
N ASN A 303 -2.57 -24.14 4.30
CA ASN A 303 -3.20 -24.79 5.45
C ASN A 303 -2.16 -25.30 6.46
N ALA A 304 -1.05 -25.88 5.98
CA ALA A 304 0.04 -26.32 6.85
C ALA A 304 0.71 -25.15 7.59
N THR A 305 0.96 -24.04 6.90
CA THR A 305 1.52 -22.81 7.48
C THR A 305 0.59 -22.23 8.53
N ILE A 306 -0.70 -22.10 8.24
CA ILE A 306 -1.71 -21.57 9.18
C ILE A 306 -1.82 -22.47 10.41
N ALA A 307 -1.92 -23.79 10.21
CA ALA A 307 -2.00 -24.74 11.33
C ALA A 307 -0.75 -24.67 12.23
N ALA A 308 0.44 -24.54 11.64
CA ALA A 308 1.68 -24.38 12.39
C ALA A 308 1.74 -23.03 13.13
N ALA A 309 1.22 -21.96 12.54
CA ALA A 309 1.18 -20.64 13.17
C ALA A 309 0.25 -20.62 14.38
N VAL A 310 -0.94 -21.21 14.26
CA VAL A 310 -1.91 -21.33 15.36
C VAL A 310 -1.38 -22.20 16.50
N ALA A 311 -0.64 -23.26 16.19
CA ALA A 311 -0.05 -24.14 17.20
C ALA A 311 1.25 -23.58 17.82
N GLY A 312 1.86 -22.57 17.21
CA GLY A 312 3.16 -22.03 17.59
C GLY A 312 3.09 -21.00 18.72
N ALA A 313 4.21 -20.83 19.44
CA ALA A 313 4.35 -19.72 20.37
C ALA A 313 4.49 -18.37 19.60
N PRO A 314 4.07 -17.23 20.18
CA PRO A 314 4.29 -15.92 19.57
C PRO A 314 5.75 -15.71 19.15
N GLY A 315 5.96 -15.33 17.88
CA GLY A 315 7.30 -15.14 17.30
C GLY A 315 7.96 -16.41 16.73
N SER A 316 7.27 -17.56 16.74
CA SER A 316 7.76 -18.77 16.08
C SER A 316 7.79 -18.60 14.56
N THR A 317 8.81 -19.18 13.92
CA THR A 317 8.87 -19.27 12.46
C THR A 317 8.06 -20.47 11.98
N VAL A 318 7.35 -20.30 10.86
CA VAL A 318 6.56 -21.36 10.22
C VAL A 318 7.07 -21.59 8.80
N ALA A 319 6.79 -22.77 8.25
CA ALA A 319 7.11 -23.07 6.87
C ALA A 319 6.41 -22.08 5.92
N SER A 320 7.07 -21.71 4.82
CA SER A 320 6.50 -20.82 3.82
C SER A 320 5.26 -21.44 3.17
N PRO A 321 4.17 -20.67 2.95
CA PRO A 321 2.99 -21.17 2.25
C PRO A 321 3.19 -21.28 0.74
N TYR A 322 4.35 -20.86 0.21
CA TYR A 322 4.64 -20.76 -1.21
C TYR A 322 5.38 -21.99 -1.76
N ALA A 323 5.07 -22.34 -3.00
CA ALA A 323 5.74 -23.43 -3.71
C ALA A 323 7.23 -23.12 -3.92
N ALA A 324 8.11 -24.03 -3.49
CA ALA A 324 9.56 -23.86 -3.58
C ALA A 324 10.06 -23.69 -5.04
N THR A 325 9.32 -24.22 -6.02
CA THR A 325 9.65 -24.14 -7.45
C THR A 325 9.26 -22.82 -8.12
N ASN A 326 8.70 -21.86 -7.36
CA ASN A 326 8.11 -20.63 -7.89
C ASN A 326 8.93 -19.36 -7.56
N TRP A 327 10.21 -19.50 -7.22
CA TRP A 327 11.04 -18.32 -7.04
C TRP A 327 11.37 -17.67 -8.40
N PRO A 328 11.19 -16.35 -8.61
CA PRO A 328 11.28 -15.68 -9.91
C PRO A 328 12.72 -15.52 -10.43
N ILE A 329 13.66 -16.28 -9.89
CA ILE A 329 15.01 -16.34 -10.44
C ILE A 329 14.97 -17.37 -11.56
N LEU A 330 15.39 -16.96 -12.75
CA LEU A 330 15.79 -17.91 -13.78
C LEU A 330 16.84 -18.81 -13.14
N THR A 331 16.44 -20.02 -12.74
CA THR A 331 17.38 -21.07 -12.36
C THR A 331 18.11 -21.44 -13.64
N GLY A 332 19.19 -20.71 -13.92
CA GLY A 332 20.18 -21.17 -14.88
C GLY A 332 20.67 -22.54 -14.46
N ALA A 333 21.42 -23.24 -15.32
CA ALA A 333 22.01 -24.54 -15.02
C ALA A 333 23.00 -24.55 -13.82
N ASN A 334 23.03 -23.49 -13.02
CA ASN A 334 24.00 -23.13 -12.00
C ASN A 334 23.73 -23.76 -10.65
N ASP A 335 22.49 -24.19 -10.42
CA ASP A 335 22.15 -24.99 -9.24
C ASP A 335 22.45 -26.49 -9.46
N ALA A 336 22.88 -26.87 -10.68
CA ALA A 336 23.43 -28.18 -10.93
C ALA A 336 24.85 -28.26 -10.32
N PRO A 337 25.19 -29.34 -9.57
CA PRO A 337 26.53 -29.51 -9.02
C PRO A 337 27.60 -29.44 -10.13
N GLY A 338 28.45 -28.40 -10.11
CA GLY A 338 29.62 -28.29 -11.00
C GLY A 338 29.70 -27.06 -11.92
N CYS A 339 28.75 -26.12 -11.92
CA CYS A 339 28.89 -24.87 -12.68
C CYS A 339 29.86 -23.88 -12.01
N ALA A 340 30.84 -23.36 -12.76
CA ALA A 340 31.72 -22.27 -12.36
C ALA A 340 31.42 -21.01 -13.19
N GLU A 341 31.70 -19.82 -12.65
CA GLU A 341 31.34 -18.52 -13.25
C GLU A 341 31.89 -18.28 -14.67
N THR A 342 32.94 -19.03 -15.03
CA THR A 342 33.65 -18.94 -16.31
C THR A 342 33.14 -19.91 -17.39
N MET A 343 32.17 -20.79 -17.08
CA MET A 343 31.64 -21.75 -18.05
C MET A 343 30.52 -21.17 -18.91
N GLU A 344 30.70 -21.25 -20.23
CA GLU A 344 29.72 -20.82 -21.24
C GLU A 344 28.40 -21.60 -21.07
N GLY A 345 27.28 -20.88 -20.92
CA GLY A 345 25.96 -21.46 -20.60
C GLY A 345 25.58 -21.42 -19.11
N CYS A 346 26.54 -21.28 -18.18
CA CYS A 346 26.28 -21.12 -16.74
C CYS A 346 25.96 -19.65 -16.34
N ASN A 347 25.79 -18.72 -17.28
CA ASN A 347 25.40 -17.33 -16.98
C ASN A 347 24.06 -16.93 -17.63
N ALA A 348 23.37 -17.87 -18.28
CA ALA A 348 22.06 -17.61 -18.87
C ALA A 348 21.04 -17.26 -17.76
N GLY A 349 20.53 -16.03 -17.78
CA GLY A 349 19.53 -15.54 -16.81
C GLY A 349 20.06 -14.93 -15.52
N ARG A 350 21.38 -14.94 -15.27
CA ARG A 350 21.99 -14.34 -14.05
C ARG A 350 21.79 -12.81 -13.96
N TRP A 351 21.68 -12.15 -15.10
CA TRP A 351 21.59 -10.69 -15.23
C TRP A 351 20.26 -10.20 -15.80
N TYR A 352 19.32 -11.12 -16.08
CA TYR A 352 18.02 -10.80 -16.65
C TYR A 352 16.92 -11.31 -15.72
N GLN A 353 16.08 -10.41 -15.24
CA GLN A 353 14.84 -10.80 -14.58
C GLN A 353 13.87 -11.30 -15.64
N GLY A 354 13.40 -12.54 -15.48
CA GLY A 354 12.46 -13.18 -16.39
C GLY A 354 11.78 -14.35 -15.73
N ILE A 355 10.52 -14.59 -16.09
CA ILE A 355 9.73 -15.71 -15.55
C ILE A 355 9.66 -16.77 -16.65
N LEU A 356 10.19 -17.97 -16.38
CA LEU A 356 9.96 -19.12 -17.26
C LEU A 356 8.52 -19.58 -17.09
N GLY A 357 7.84 -19.93 -18.19
CA GLY A 357 6.49 -20.51 -18.12
C GLY A 357 6.43 -21.77 -17.23
N THR A 358 7.53 -22.53 -17.15
CA THR A 358 7.67 -23.71 -16.28
C THR A 358 7.71 -23.39 -14.78
N ASN A 359 8.00 -22.13 -14.41
CA ASN A 359 8.11 -21.69 -13.02
C ASN A 359 6.83 -21.00 -12.54
N THR A 360 5.79 -20.95 -13.38
CA THR A 360 4.49 -20.35 -13.03
C THR A 360 3.52 -21.40 -12.50
N GLN A 361 2.57 -20.96 -11.67
CA GLN A 361 1.44 -21.79 -11.23
C GLN A 361 0.15 -21.22 -11.81
N THR A 362 -0.73 -22.09 -12.30
CA THR A 362 -2.05 -21.69 -12.81
C THR A 362 -3.12 -21.97 -11.78
N TYR A 363 -4.01 -21.01 -11.56
CA TYR A 363 -5.18 -21.15 -10.72
C TYR A 363 -6.44 -20.97 -11.55
N THR A 364 -7.48 -21.69 -11.17
CA THR A 364 -8.80 -21.58 -11.80
C THR A 364 -9.71 -20.76 -10.90
N THR A 365 -10.46 -19.83 -11.46
CA THR A 365 -11.47 -19.08 -10.68
C THR A 365 -12.76 -19.86 -10.59
N SER A 366 -13.28 -20.06 -9.38
CA SER A 366 -14.61 -20.62 -9.14
C SER A 366 -15.38 -19.68 -8.20
N GLY A 367 -16.31 -18.89 -8.76
CA GLY A 367 -16.97 -17.83 -8.01
C GLY A 367 -15.95 -16.78 -7.53
N LEU A 368 -15.78 -16.65 -6.20
CA LEU A 368 -14.80 -15.75 -5.58
C LEU A 368 -13.50 -16.46 -5.15
N GLN A 369 -13.38 -17.76 -5.42
CA GLN A 369 -12.24 -18.58 -5.03
C GLN A 369 -11.21 -18.68 -6.14
N LEU A 370 -9.94 -18.73 -5.75
CA LEU A 370 -8.81 -19.13 -6.60
C LEU A 370 -8.41 -20.55 -6.21
N LEU A 371 -8.72 -21.51 -7.08
CA LEU A 371 -8.43 -22.92 -6.86
C LEU A 371 -7.06 -23.26 -7.45
N ASP A 372 -6.23 -23.96 -6.67
CA ASP A 372 -4.96 -24.46 -7.17
C ASP A 372 -5.13 -25.66 -8.11
N ALA A 373 -4.02 -26.27 -8.56
CA ALA A 373 -4.04 -27.42 -9.48
C ALA A 373 -4.76 -28.66 -8.91
N THR A 374 -5.05 -28.70 -7.61
CA THR A 374 -5.82 -29.76 -6.95
C THR A 374 -7.30 -29.43 -6.77
N GLU A 375 -7.76 -28.31 -7.36
CA GLU A 375 -9.13 -27.80 -7.29
C GLU A 375 -9.59 -27.44 -5.87
N THR A 376 -8.65 -27.06 -5.00
CA THR A 376 -8.91 -26.66 -3.60
C THR A 376 -8.58 -25.21 -3.32
#